data_AF-A0A5J6N5M4-F1
#
_entry.id   AF-A0A5J6N5M4-F1
#
_cell.length_a   1.000
_cell.length_b   1.000
_cell.length_c   1.000
_cell.angle_alpha   90.00
_cell.angle_beta   90.00
_cell.angle_gamma   90.00
#
_symmetry.space_group_name_H-M   'P 1'
#
loop_
_entity.id
_entity.type
_entity.pdbx_description
1 polymer ?
#
loop_
_entity_poly.entity_id
_entity_poly.type
_entity_poly.pdbx_seq_one_letter_code
_entity_poly.pdbx_strand_id
1 'polypeptide(L)'
;MTIRGSLLNGPLGFGAAPLGNMFRNIPEDEAIATVEAAWQQGTRYFDTAPFYGAGLSEMRLGKALARHKRDDYVLSTKVGRLILDEVEAGRRSFGEKGAIFEFGRPNRIVYDYSEKGALKSIEDSLKRLGVDRLDFVWIHDIAQDFHGDGWLAQFEIARTGAFRALSRLRDEGVTKGWGLGVNRIEPVELMLGLSETRPNGTLLAGRYTLLDHEPALQRLMPAAEAKGVDIVIGGPYSSGVLAGGKHFEYAEATPAILARVEKIKALTERYKVPIKAAALQFSLAHPAAAAVIPGASKPERIKEDHAALEAVIPDDFWREMRQERLVSADAPLPIDRQKEVSRAAKASATMEIPASPDRVWQLIGGFNSLPDWLPYIPKSEVSEGGRVRRLANPDGEAIVERLEAFDNAARSYSYSILQAPFPVTGYFSTLRVKAMNGGKGACVEWSGRFTPHGVSDQEASRLFQGIYEDGLKALAAEFATQR
;
A
#
# COMPACT_ATOMS: atom_id res chain seq x y z
N MET A 1 -1.47 7.70 -7.82
CA MET A 1 -1.20 7.78 -6.37
C MET A 1 -1.43 6.39 -5.77
N THR A 2 -0.47 5.88 -4.99
CA THR A 2 -0.57 4.58 -4.31
C THR A 2 -1.11 4.76 -2.89
N ILE A 3 -1.65 3.70 -2.28
CA ILE A 3 -2.06 3.73 -0.88
C ILE A 3 -0.83 3.98 -0.01
N ARG A 4 0.25 3.22 -0.24
CA ARG A 4 1.51 3.32 0.49
C ARG A 4 2.05 4.76 0.51
N GLY A 5 2.02 5.44 -0.63
CA GLY A 5 2.47 6.84 -0.75
C GLY A 5 1.53 7.87 -0.11
N SER A 6 0.32 7.48 0.27
CA SER A 6 -0.66 8.34 0.94
C SER A 6 -0.67 8.19 2.45
N LEU A 7 -0.05 7.13 3.00
CA LEU A 7 -0.02 6.88 4.44
C LEU A 7 0.86 7.92 5.15
N LEU A 8 0.33 8.51 6.22
CA LEU A 8 1.00 9.58 6.96
C LEU A 8 1.90 9.07 8.08
N ASN A 9 1.60 7.90 8.65
CA ASN A 9 2.40 7.33 9.73
C ASN A 9 2.37 5.79 9.71
N GLY A 10 3.35 5.22 9.00
CA GLY A 10 3.57 3.79 8.94
C GLY A 10 2.44 2.99 8.27
N PRO A 11 2.60 1.67 8.18
CA PRO A 11 1.64 0.78 7.53
C PRO A 11 0.50 0.32 8.46
N LEU A 12 0.50 0.71 9.74
CA LEU A 12 -0.52 0.29 10.71
C LEU A 12 -1.70 1.26 10.69
N GLY A 13 -2.83 0.78 10.20
CA GLY A 13 -4.10 1.49 10.28
C GLY A 13 -5.04 0.88 11.32
N PHE A 14 -6.27 1.39 11.35
CA PHE A 14 -7.33 1.00 12.26
C PHE A 14 -8.53 0.47 11.48
N GLY A 15 -8.88 -0.80 11.70
CA GLY A 15 -10.08 -1.41 11.12
C GLY A 15 -11.30 -1.20 12.03
N ALA A 16 -12.27 -0.40 11.60
CA ALA A 16 -13.38 0.03 12.45
C ALA A 16 -14.58 -0.94 12.50
N ALA A 17 -14.49 -2.13 11.90
CA ALA A 17 -15.58 -3.12 11.95
C ALA A 17 -16.10 -3.39 13.37
N PRO A 18 -15.25 -3.58 14.41
CA PRO A 18 -15.74 -3.76 15.78
C PRO A 18 -16.59 -2.61 16.31
N LEU A 19 -16.35 -1.36 15.89
CA LEU A 19 -17.13 -0.19 16.31
C LEU A 19 -18.59 -0.26 15.84
N GLY A 20 -18.88 -1.08 14.83
CA GLY A 20 -20.24 -1.42 14.41
C GLY A 20 -20.95 -2.43 15.31
N ASN A 21 -20.39 -2.72 16.49
CA ASN A 21 -20.80 -3.80 17.40
C ASN A 21 -20.62 -5.20 16.82
N MET A 22 -19.46 -5.47 16.23
CA MET A 22 -19.11 -6.82 15.80
C MET A 22 -18.88 -7.72 17.03
N PHE A 23 -19.63 -8.81 17.17
CA PHE A 23 -19.61 -9.79 18.27
C PHE A 23 -19.98 -9.29 19.68
N ARG A 24 -19.93 -7.97 19.94
CA ARG A 24 -20.21 -7.38 21.26
C ARG A 24 -20.93 -6.05 21.09
N ASN A 25 -21.91 -5.80 21.96
CA ASN A 25 -22.48 -4.47 22.14
C ASN A 25 -21.47 -3.56 22.88
N ILE A 26 -20.72 -2.74 22.14
CA ILE A 26 -19.71 -1.83 22.69
C ILE A 26 -20.41 -0.54 23.14
N PRO A 27 -20.22 -0.10 24.40
CA PRO A 27 -20.62 1.24 24.86
C PRO A 27 -20.03 2.35 23.98
N GLU A 28 -20.75 3.46 23.82
CA GLU A 28 -20.32 4.53 22.92
C GLU A 28 -19.01 5.19 23.37
N ASP A 29 -18.86 5.46 24.66
CA ASP A 29 -17.65 6.02 25.27
C ASP A 29 -16.43 5.11 25.06
N GLU A 30 -16.58 3.78 25.21
CA GLU A 30 -15.52 2.81 24.94
C GLU A 30 -15.12 2.79 23.46
N ALA A 31 -16.10 2.90 22.54
CA ALA A 31 -15.84 2.97 21.11
C ALA A 31 -15.04 4.23 20.73
N ILE A 32 -15.43 5.40 21.27
CA ILE A 32 -14.71 6.66 21.04
C ILE A 32 -13.31 6.59 21.66
N ALA A 33 -13.18 6.14 22.92
CA ALA A 33 -11.90 5.99 23.59
C ALA A 33 -10.93 5.06 22.83
N THR A 34 -11.46 4.04 22.15
CA THR A 34 -10.64 3.13 21.33
C THR A 34 -10.05 3.85 20.11
N VAL A 35 -10.81 4.72 19.44
CA VAL A 35 -10.31 5.53 18.32
C VAL A 35 -9.31 6.57 18.82
N GLU A 36 -9.58 7.23 19.94
CA GLU A 36 -8.67 8.19 20.57
C GLU A 36 -7.33 7.53 20.95
N ALA A 37 -7.37 6.30 21.49
CA ALA A 37 -6.16 5.55 21.77
C ALA A 37 -5.35 5.27 20.48
N ALA A 38 -6.01 4.90 19.38
CA ALA A 38 -5.35 4.74 18.08
C ALA A 38 -4.70 6.03 17.60
N TRP A 39 -5.40 7.16 17.73
CA TRP A 39 -4.86 8.47 17.41
C TRP A 39 -3.63 8.82 18.25
N GLN A 40 -3.69 8.62 19.57
CA GLN A 40 -2.61 8.91 20.51
C GLN A 40 -1.37 8.05 20.28
N GLN A 41 -1.53 6.80 19.85
CA GLN A 41 -0.41 5.93 19.45
C GLN A 41 0.14 6.27 18.06
N GLY A 42 -0.47 7.21 17.33
CA GLY A 42 0.02 7.68 16.04
C GLY A 42 -0.65 7.05 14.83
N THR A 43 -1.68 6.22 14.98
CA THR A 43 -2.44 5.71 13.82
C THR A 43 -3.07 6.87 13.05
N ARG A 44 -2.86 6.90 11.73
CA ARG A 44 -3.43 7.91 10.82
C ARG A 44 -4.15 7.33 9.60
N TYR A 45 -4.31 6.01 9.51
CA TYR A 45 -5.15 5.39 8.50
C TYR A 45 -6.33 4.69 9.16
N PHE A 46 -7.55 5.08 8.81
CA PHE A 46 -8.79 4.52 9.36
C PHE A 46 -9.66 3.96 8.23
N ASP A 47 -10.11 2.71 8.37
CA ASP A 47 -11.02 2.04 7.44
C ASP A 47 -12.34 1.68 8.14
N THR A 48 -13.46 1.94 7.46
CA THR A 48 -14.81 1.56 7.93
C THR A 48 -15.68 1.10 6.75
N ALA A 49 -16.98 0.92 6.97
CA ALA A 49 -17.95 0.61 5.92
C ALA A 49 -19.39 0.92 6.38
N PRO A 50 -20.32 1.23 5.47
CA PRO A 50 -21.74 1.32 5.78
C PRO A 50 -22.29 0.02 6.40
N PHE A 51 -21.84 -1.14 5.92
CA PHE A 51 -22.31 -2.44 6.43
C PHE A 51 -22.02 -2.64 7.92
N TYR A 52 -20.97 -2.04 8.46
CA TYR A 52 -20.53 -2.27 9.85
C TYR A 52 -21.53 -1.67 10.85
N GLY A 53 -22.39 -2.54 11.38
CA GLY A 53 -23.47 -2.16 12.28
C GLY A 53 -24.53 -1.27 11.64
N ALA A 54 -24.77 -1.42 10.33
CA ALA A 54 -25.68 -0.59 9.54
C ALA A 54 -25.40 0.93 9.72
N GLY A 55 -24.14 1.31 9.50
CA GLY A 55 -23.64 2.69 9.57
C GLY A 55 -23.16 3.10 10.96
N LEU A 56 -23.33 2.27 11.99
CA LEU A 56 -22.90 2.59 13.36
C LEU A 56 -21.39 2.82 13.47
N SER A 57 -20.58 2.03 12.77
CA SER A 57 -19.12 2.20 12.75
C SER A 57 -18.72 3.57 12.17
N GLU A 58 -19.33 3.97 11.04
CA GLU A 58 -19.09 5.28 10.42
C GLU A 58 -19.45 6.42 11.35
N MET A 59 -20.59 6.35 12.04
CA MET A 59 -21.03 7.38 12.98
C MET A 59 -20.07 7.54 14.16
N ARG A 60 -19.63 6.42 14.75
CA ARG A 60 -18.71 6.44 15.90
C ARG A 60 -17.32 6.90 15.51
N LEU A 61 -16.80 6.40 14.39
CA LEU A 61 -15.50 6.83 13.86
C LEU A 61 -15.52 8.32 13.51
N GLY A 62 -16.58 8.79 12.85
CA GLY A 62 -16.78 10.21 12.54
C GLY A 62 -16.82 11.09 13.78
N LYS A 63 -17.60 10.70 14.80
CA LYS A 63 -17.69 11.42 16.09
C LYS A 63 -16.33 11.55 16.79
N ALA A 64 -15.49 10.52 16.76
CA ALA A 64 -14.15 10.59 17.33
C ALA A 64 -13.23 11.50 16.48
N LEU A 65 -13.17 11.27 15.17
CA LEU A 65 -12.27 11.99 14.28
C LEU A 65 -12.62 13.46 14.06
N ALA A 66 -13.86 13.90 14.37
CA ALA A 66 -14.28 15.29 14.30
C ALA A 66 -13.43 16.26 15.15
N ARG A 67 -12.65 15.72 16.11
CA ARG A 67 -11.70 16.48 16.94
C ARG A 67 -10.37 16.78 16.26
N HIS A 68 -10.14 16.21 15.08
CA HIS A 68 -8.88 16.29 14.35
C HIS A 68 -9.07 16.91 12.98
N LYS A 69 -8.01 17.51 12.42
CA LYS A 69 -8.10 18.10 11.08
C LYS A 69 -8.17 17.00 10.04
N ARG A 70 -8.99 17.19 9.01
CA ARG A 70 -9.20 16.18 7.95
C ARG A 70 -7.92 15.80 7.21
N ASP A 71 -6.98 16.73 7.06
CA ASP A 71 -5.68 16.50 6.41
C ASP A 71 -4.69 15.68 7.25
N ASP A 72 -4.94 15.54 8.55
CA ASP A 72 -4.03 14.83 9.44
C ASP A 72 -4.23 13.31 9.36
N TYR A 73 -5.23 12.80 8.62
CA TYR A 73 -5.51 11.36 8.49
C TYR A 73 -6.00 10.94 7.11
N VAL A 74 -5.81 9.65 6.82
CA VAL A 74 -6.35 8.93 5.67
C VAL A 74 -7.59 8.17 6.12
N LEU A 75 -8.67 8.31 5.36
CA LEU A 75 -9.95 7.66 5.63
C LEU A 75 -10.44 6.88 4.42
N SER A 76 -10.73 5.60 4.65
CA SER A 76 -11.39 4.76 3.66
C SER A 76 -12.74 4.24 4.16
N THR A 77 -13.68 4.11 3.23
CA THR A 77 -14.97 3.47 3.47
C THR A 77 -15.37 2.65 2.24
N LYS A 78 -16.58 2.09 2.25
CA LYS A 78 -17.03 1.14 1.23
C LYS A 78 -18.37 1.53 0.61
N VAL A 79 -18.61 1.05 -0.60
CA VAL A 79 -19.86 1.20 -1.35
C VAL A 79 -20.41 -0.17 -1.77
N GLY A 80 -21.63 -0.18 -2.33
CA GLY A 80 -22.28 -1.40 -2.80
C GLY A 80 -23.31 -1.98 -1.83
N ARG A 81 -23.37 -1.46 -0.60
CA ARG A 81 -24.36 -1.80 0.42
C ARG A 81 -24.97 -0.50 0.97
N LEU A 82 -26.18 -0.17 0.54
CA LEU A 82 -26.91 1.02 0.95
C LEU A 82 -27.65 0.77 2.26
N ILE A 83 -27.58 1.74 3.17
CA ILE A 83 -28.32 1.76 4.42
C ILE A 83 -29.59 2.57 4.20
N LEU A 84 -30.75 1.93 4.34
CA LEU A 84 -32.05 2.57 4.18
C LEU A 84 -32.58 3.07 5.53
N ASP A 85 -33.46 4.06 5.49
CA ASP A 85 -34.17 4.54 6.69
C ASP A 85 -35.18 3.50 7.21
N GLU A 86 -35.65 2.62 6.33
CA GLU A 86 -36.47 1.46 6.68
C GLU A 86 -35.76 0.60 7.73
N VAL A 87 -36.51 0.14 8.73
CA VAL A 87 -36.02 -0.79 9.77
C VAL A 87 -36.52 -2.20 9.48
N GLU A 88 -35.66 -3.18 9.70
CA GLU A 88 -36.00 -4.60 9.52
C GLU A 88 -36.21 -5.26 10.88
N ALA A 89 -37.40 -5.82 11.11
CA ALA A 89 -37.71 -6.57 12.32
C ALA A 89 -37.32 -8.05 12.13
N GLY A 90 -36.47 -8.59 13.00
CA GLY A 90 -36.07 -10.00 12.99
C GLY A 90 -34.58 -10.25 12.73
N ARG A 91 -34.20 -11.52 12.55
CA ARG A 91 -32.81 -11.94 12.35
C ARG A 91 -32.37 -11.58 10.93
N ARG A 92 -31.34 -10.74 10.80
CA ARG A 92 -30.82 -10.26 9.51
C ARG A 92 -30.33 -11.42 8.63
N SER A 93 -30.78 -11.45 7.38
CA SER A 93 -30.29 -12.36 6.35
C SER A 93 -29.30 -11.64 5.43
N PHE A 94 -28.02 -11.56 5.84
CA PHE A 94 -26.93 -11.02 5.00
C PHE A 94 -25.87 -12.09 4.72
N GLY A 95 -26.30 -13.30 4.38
CA GLY A 95 -25.43 -14.47 4.26
C GLY A 95 -24.88 -14.92 5.63
N GLU A 96 -23.81 -15.72 5.61
CA GLU A 96 -23.20 -16.35 6.80
C GLU A 96 -22.78 -15.35 7.89
N LYS A 97 -22.68 -14.05 7.56
CA LYS A 97 -22.16 -12.99 8.43
C LYS A 97 -23.23 -12.05 9.01
N GLY A 98 -24.52 -12.25 8.71
CA GLY A 98 -25.59 -11.37 9.22
C GLY A 98 -25.69 -11.29 10.75
N ALA A 99 -25.30 -12.35 11.45
CA ALA A 99 -25.36 -12.43 12.91
C ALA A 99 -24.25 -11.67 13.64
N ILE A 100 -23.11 -11.37 12.98
CA ILE A 100 -21.96 -10.77 13.68
C ILE A 100 -22.23 -9.32 14.13
N PHE A 101 -23.24 -8.67 13.56
CA PHE A 101 -23.66 -7.30 13.88
C PHE A 101 -25.05 -7.24 14.52
N GLU A 102 -25.44 -8.26 15.30
CA GLU A 102 -26.76 -8.32 15.95
C GLU A 102 -27.10 -7.08 16.80
N PHE A 103 -26.09 -6.44 17.40
CA PHE A 103 -26.24 -5.21 18.19
C PHE A 103 -26.05 -3.92 17.38
N GLY A 104 -25.96 -4.00 16.04
CA GLY A 104 -25.91 -2.84 15.16
C GLY A 104 -27.27 -2.15 15.00
N ARG A 105 -27.31 -1.01 14.30
CA ARG A 105 -28.57 -0.29 14.04
C ARG A 105 -29.58 -1.15 13.27
N PRO A 106 -30.90 -1.03 13.50
CA PRO A 106 -31.93 -1.88 12.89
C PRO A 106 -32.23 -1.56 11.42
N ASN A 107 -31.51 -0.60 10.84
CA ASN A 107 -31.70 -0.15 9.47
C ASN A 107 -31.48 -1.30 8.46
N ARG A 108 -32.39 -1.38 7.49
CA ARG A 108 -32.32 -2.32 6.38
C ARG A 108 -31.13 -1.97 5.48
N ILE A 109 -30.48 -3.00 4.97
CA ILE A 109 -29.35 -2.87 4.05
C ILE A 109 -29.71 -3.55 2.74
N VAL A 110 -29.41 -2.90 1.62
CA VAL A 110 -29.62 -3.48 0.28
C VAL A 110 -28.34 -3.39 -0.55
N TYR A 111 -28.13 -4.35 -1.44
CA TYR A 111 -27.03 -4.27 -2.40
C TYR A 111 -27.40 -3.33 -3.54
N ASP A 112 -26.48 -2.45 -3.91
CA ASP A 112 -26.57 -1.64 -5.12
C ASP A 112 -25.17 -1.27 -5.61
N TYR A 113 -24.65 -2.07 -6.55
CA TYR A 113 -23.35 -1.87 -7.18
C TYR A 113 -23.40 -0.97 -8.43
N SER A 114 -24.57 -0.40 -8.75
CA SER A 114 -24.68 0.55 -9.85
C SER A 114 -23.91 1.84 -9.57
N GLU A 115 -23.68 2.64 -10.60
CA GLU A 115 -23.11 3.98 -10.45
C GLU A 115 -23.93 4.84 -9.48
N LYS A 116 -25.27 4.83 -9.62
CA LYS A 116 -26.18 5.58 -8.72
C LYS A 116 -26.06 5.09 -7.28
N GLY A 117 -26.01 3.78 -7.07
CA GLY A 117 -25.83 3.17 -5.76
C GLY A 117 -24.51 3.57 -5.10
N ALA A 118 -23.40 3.53 -5.87
CA ALA A 118 -22.09 3.93 -5.39
C ALA A 118 -22.04 5.40 -4.97
N LEU A 119 -22.55 6.32 -5.81
CA LEU A 119 -22.58 7.76 -5.51
C LEU A 119 -23.47 8.06 -4.29
N LYS A 120 -24.66 7.46 -4.24
CA LYS A 120 -25.57 7.59 -3.08
C LYS A 120 -24.92 7.08 -1.79
N SER A 121 -24.23 5.95 -1.84
CA SER A 121 -23.50 5.41 -0.68
C SER A 121 -22.42 6.37 -0.20
N ILE A 122 -21.67 7.00 -1.11
CA ILE A 122 -20.63 7.98 -0.76
C ILE A 122 -21.26 9.19 -0.04
N GLU A 123 -22.33 9.76 -0.60
CA GLU A 123 -23.02 10.90 0.01
C GLU A 123 -23.49 10.59 1.43
N ASP A 124 -24.08 9.41 1.64
CA ASP A 124 -24.57 9.02 2.95
C ASP A 124 -23.44 8.66 3.93
N SER A 125 -22.33 8.11 3.43
CA SER A 125 -21.11 7.89 4.22
C SER A 125 -20.51 9.21 4.68
N LEU A 126 -20.38 10.22 3.80
CA LEU A 126 -19.91 11.56 4.17
C LEU A 126 -20.73 12.16 5.31
N LYS A 127 -22.07 12.04 5.24
CA LYS A 127 -23.00 12.48 6.29
C LYS A 127 -22.79 11.73 7.60
N ARG A 128 -22.73 10.39 7.58
CA ARG A 128 -22.54 9.58 8.79
C ARG A 128 -21.18 9.81 9.44
N LEU A 129 -20.13 9.99 8.63
CA LEU A 129 -18.77 10.27 9.09
C LEU A 129 -18.59 11.73 9.53
N GLY A 130 -19.45 12.65 9.08
CA GLY A 130 -19.31 14.07 9.36
C GLY A 130 -18.06 14.69 8.72
N VAL A 131 -17.69 14.23 7.52
CA VAL A 131 -16.51 14.69 6.78
C VAL A 131 -16.91 15.21 5.40
N ASP A 132 -16.06 16.07 4.82
CA ASP A 132 -16.26 16.65 3.49
C ASP A 132 -15.66 15.80 2.35
N ARG A 133 -14.70 14.90 2.65
CA ARG A 133 -14.03 14.04 1.66
C ARG A 133 -13.64 12.67 2.20
N LEU A 134 -13.51 11.72 1.27
CA LEU A 134 -12.97 10.37 1.48
C LEU A 134 -11.63 10.22 0.73
N ASP A 135 -10.65 9.54 1.29
CA ASP A 135 -9.38 9.28 0.59
C ASP A 135 -9.52 8.07 -0.34
N PHE A 136 -10.02 6.95 0.16
CA PHE A 136 -10.19 5.73 -0.63
C PHE A 136 -11.58 5.13 -0.49
N VAL A 137 -12.07 4.53 -1.57
CA VAL A 137 -13.39 3.89 -1.60
C VAL A 137 -13.29 2.47 -2.12
N TRP A 138 -13.78 1.51 -1.34
CA TRP A 138 -13.78 0.09 -1.71
C TRP A 138 -15.17 -0.40 -2.10
N ILE A 139 -15.29 -1.22 -3.14
CA ILE A 139 -16.55 -1.88 -3.49
C ILE A 139 -16.66 -3.15 -2.65
N HIS A 140 -17.67 -3.20 -1.79
CA HIS A 140 -17.76 -4.17 -0.69
C HIS A 140 -18.36 -5.50 -1.15
N ASP A 141 -17.68 -6.60 -0.81
CA ASP A 141 -18.24 -7.96 -0.78
C ASP A 141 -18.89 -8.43 -2.10
N ILE A 142 -18.37 -7.99 -3.26
CA ILE A 142 -18.75 -8.52 -4.59
C ILE A 142 -18.09 -9.89 -4.84
N ALA A 143 -18.40 -10.86 -3.98
CA ALA A 143 -17.73 -12.15 -3.91
C ALA A 143 -18.71 -13.30 -3.63
N GLN A 144 -18.26 -14.54 -3.87
CA GLN A 144 -19.07 -15.75 -3.73
C GLN A 144 -19.58 -15.97 -2.29
N ASP A 145 -18.83 -15.55 -1.25
CA ASP A 145 -19.25 -15.70 0.15
C ASP A 145 -20.49 -14.88 0.53
N PHE A 146 -20.92 -13.95 -0.34
CA PHE A 146 -22.14 -13.16 -0.12
C PHE A 146 -23.20 -13.31 -1.21
N HIS A 147 -22.82 -13.67 -2.42
CA HIS A 147 -23.74 -13.74 -3.57
C HIS A 147 -23.88 -15.14 -4.17
N GLY A 148 -23.21 -16.15 -3.60
CA GLY A 148 -23.12 -17.48 -4.19
C GLY A 148 -22.61 -17.41 -5.63
N ASP A 149 -23.05 -18.33 -6.49
CA ASP A 149 -22.62 -18.37 -7.90
C ASP A 149 -23.08 -17.14 -8.71
N GLY A 150 -24.04 -16.37 -8.20
CA GLY A 150 -24.50 -15.12 -8.80
C GLY A 150 -23.53 -13.95 -8.65
N TRP A 151 -22.40 -14.11 -7.94
CA TRP A 151 -21.45 -13.02 -7.68
C TRP A 151 -20.87 -12.41 -8.97
N LEU A 152 -20.68 -13.19 -10.04
CA LEU A 152 -20.18 -12.69 -11.32
C LEU A 152 -21.14 -11.69 -11.97
N ALA A 153 -22.45 -11.90 -11.83
CA ALA A 153 -23.44 -10.94 -12.32
C ALA A 153 -23.39 -9.62 -11.53
N GLN A 154 -23.19 -9.69 -10.21
CA GLN A 154 -23.01 -8.51 -9.37
C GLN A 154 -21.69 -7.79 -9.67
N PHE A 155 -20.62 -8.55 -9.93
CA PHE A 155 -19.34 -8.01 -10.38
C PHE A 155 -19.51 -7.25 -11.70
N GLU A 156 -20.29 -7.77 -12.65
CA GLU A 156 -20.55 -7.10 -13.92
C GLU A 156 -21.35 -5.79 -13.76
N ILE A 157 -22.34 -5.77 -12.85
CA ILE A 157 -23.04 -4.55 -12.45
C ILE A 157 -22.05 -3.53 -11.86
N ALA A 158 -21.16 -3.98 -10.97
CA ALA A 158 -20.12 -3.14 -10.39
C ALA A 158 -19.15 -2.60 -11.46
N ARG A 159 -18.71 -3.46 -12.39
CA ARG A 159 -17.76 -3.12 -13.47
C ARG A 159 -18.33 -2.07 -14.41
N THR A 160 -19.61 -2.17 -14.75
CA THR A 160 -20.28 -1.22 -15.65
C THR A 160 -20.85 0.01 -14.92
N GLY A 161 -20.98 -0.05 -13.59
CA GLY A 161 -21.46 1.03 -12.73
C GLY A 161 -20.36 1.57 -11.80
N ALA A 162 -20.29 1.05 -10.57
CA ALA A 162 -19.40 1.55 -9.52
C ALA A 162 -17.92 1.74 -9.96
N PHE A 163 -17.34 0.83 -10.75
CA PHE A 163 -15.94 0.94 -11.20
C PHE A 163 -15.74 2.21 -12.03
N ARG A 164 -16.70 2.53 -12.92
CA ARG A 164 -16.65 3.73 -13.77
C ARG A 164 -16.83 5.00 -12.93
N ALA A 165 -17.80 4.99 -12.02
CA ALA A 165 -18.06 6.11 -11.12
C ALA A 165 -16.84 6.43 -10.24
N LEU A 166 -16.25 5.41 -9.60
CA LEU A 166 -15.10 5.58 -8.72
C LEU A 166 -13.81 5.93 -9.48
N SER A 167 -13.64 5.41 -10.71
CA SER A 167 -12.53 5.84 -11.57
C SER A 167 -12.65 7.31 -11.93
N ARG A 168 -13.85 7.79 -12.29
CA ARG A 168 -14.10 9.20 -12.59
C ARG A 168 -13.84 10.10 -11.38
N LEU A 169 -14.39 9.75 -10.21
CA LEU A 169 -14.15 10.52 -8.98
C LEU A 169 -12.66 10.63 -8.63
N ARG A 170 -11.89 9.56 -8.86
CA ARG A 170 -10.44 9.61 -8.68
C ARG A 170 -9.76 10.49 -9.72
N ASP A 171 -10.10 10.34 -10.99
CA ASP A 171 -9.49 11.10 -12.09
C ASP A 171 -9.78 12.60 -11.98
N GLU A 172 -10.93 12.96 -11.39
CA GLU A 172 -11.32 14.33 -11.01
C GLU A 172 -10.67 14.81 -9.70
N GLY A 173 -9.95 13.94 -8.97
CA GLY A 173 -9.28 14.27 -7.72
C GLY A 173 -10.18 14.31 -6.48
N VAL A 174 -11.45 13.88 -6.59
CA VAL A 174 -12.41 13.82 -5.47
C VAL A 174 -12.01 12.76 -4.45
N THR A 175 -11.46 11.64 -4.91
CA THR A 175 -10.85 10.59 -4.07
C THR A 175 -9.43 10.31 -4.53
N LYS A 176 -8.57 9.79 -3.65
CA LYS A 176 -7.20 9.38 -3.99
C LYS A 176 -7.15 8.04 -4.73
N GLY A 177 -8.16 7.19 -4.54
CA GLY A 177 -8.25 5.93 -5.25
C GLY A 177 -9.42 5.04 -4.86
N TRP A 178 -9.51 3.92 -5.58
CA TRP A 178 -10.54 2.91 -5.34
C TRP A 178 -10.03 1.49 -5.61
N GLY A 179 -10.83 0.52 -5.20
CA GLY A 179 -10.72 -0.89 -5.57
C GLY A 179 -11.77 -1.73 -4.87
N LEU A 180 -11.44 -2.97 -4.53
CA LEU A 180 -12.38 -3.89 -3.86
C LEU A 180 -12.14 -3.96 -2.36
N GLY A 181 -13.18 -4.28 -1.60
CA GLY A 181 -13.10 -4.64 -0.20
C GLY A 181 -13.76 -6.00 -0.02
N VAL A 182 -12.99 -7.07 -0.01
CA VAL A 182 -13.53 -8.45 -0.11
C VAL A 182 -12.77 -9.43 0.78
N ASN A 183 -13.39 -10.59 1.04
CA ASN A 183 -12.81 -11.69 1.81
C ASN A 183 -12.43 -12.89 0.92
N ARG A 184 -12.25 -12.67 -0.39
CA ARG A 184 -11.97 -13.67 -1.41
C ARG A 184 -10.99 -13.09 -2.42
N ILE A 185 -10.11 -13.92 -2.99
CA ILE A 185 -9.05 -13.44 -3.88
C ILE A 185 -9.55 -13.29 -5.32
N GLU A 186 -10.52 -14.11 -5.71
CA GLU A 186 -11.03 -14.29 -7.06
C GLU A 186 -11.60 -12.99 -7.66
N PRO A 187 -12.40 -12.18 -6.94
CA PRO A 187 -12.86 -10.89 -7.46
C PRO A 187 -11.72 -9.91 -7.72
N VAL A 188 -10.68 -9.94 -6.88
CA VAL A 188 -9.52 -9.05 -7.05
C VAL A 188 -8.69 -9.49 -8.25
N GLU A 189 -8.45 -10.79 -8.41
CA GLU A 189 -7.78 -11.33 -9.60
C GLU A 189 -8.52 -10.98 -10.89
N LEU A 190 -9.85 -11.13 -10.89
CA LEU A 190 -10.67 -10.77 -12.03
C LEU A 190 -10.57 -9.28 -12.35
N MET A 191 -10.69 -8.40 -11.35
CA MET A 191 -10.51 -6.96 -11.51
C MET A 191 -9.13 -6.62 -12.06
N LEU A 192 -8.07 -7.24 -11.52
CA LEU A 192 -6.71 -7.03 -12.00
C LEU A 192 -6.54 -7.53 -13.43
N GLY A 193 -7.30 -8.52 -13.90
CA GLY A 193 -7.26 -9.01 -15.28
C GLY A 193 -7.85 -8.05 -16.32
N LEU A 194 -8.69 -7.09 -15.91
CA LEU A 194 -9.37 -6.14 -16.80
C LEU A 194 -8.39 -5.07 -17.31
N SER A 195 -8.38 -4.82 -18.62
CA SER A 195 -7.49 -3.82 -19.25
C SER A 195 -8.06 -2.41 -19.19
N GLU A 196 -9.38 -2.29 -19.08
CA GLU A 196 -10.12 -1.03 -19.04
C GLU A 196 -10.14 -0.37 -17.66
N THR A 197 -9.68 -1.07 -16.62
CA THR A 197 -9.68 -0.54 -15.24
C THR A 197 -8.28 -0.40 -14.67
N ARG A 198 -8.10 0.57 -13.78
CA ARG A 198 -6.83 0.85 -13.11
C ARG A 198 -7.07 1.09 -11.63
N PRO A 199 -7.40 0.07 -10.81
CA PRO A 199 -7.59 0.26 -9.38
C PRO A 199 -6.28 0.76 -8.72
N ASN A 200 -6.39 1.50 -7.61
CA ASN A 200 -5.21 2.01 -6.88
C ASN A 200 -4.74 1.02 -5.81
N GLY A 201 -5.67 0.22 -5.30
CA GLY A 201 -5.41 -0.81 -4.32
C GLY A 201 -6.67 -1.54 -3.93
N THR A 202 -6.56 -2.57 -3.09
CA THR A 202 -7.71 -3.32 -2.59
C THR A 202 -7.56 -3.56 -1.10
N LEU A 203 -8.68 -3.66 -0.39
CA LEU A 203 -8.72 -4.19 0.95
C LEU A 203 -9.06 -5.69 0.88
N LEU A 204 -8.11 -6.53 1.29
CA LEU A 204 -8.24 -7.98 1.29
C LEU A 204 -8.28 -8.46 2.74
N ALA A 205 -9.46 -8.90 3.18
CA ALA A 205 -9.65 -9.33 4.56
C ALA A 205 -9.45 -10.85 4.71
N GLY A 206 -8.57 -11.24 5.63
CA GLY A 206 -8.35 -12.63 6.04
C GLY A 206 -7.54 -13.53 5.09
N ARG A 207 -7.20 -13.08 3.87
CA ARG A 207 -6.56 -13.91 2.82
C ARG A 207 -5.05 -13.72 2.64
N TYR A 208 -4.41 -12.95 3.51
CA TYR A 208 -2.96 -12.83 3.57
C TYR A 208 -2.51 -12.70 5.03
N THR A 209 -2.64 -13.80 5.77
CA THR A 209 -2.40 -13.93 7.21
C THR A 209 -1.55 -15.17 7.48
N LEU A 210 -1.03 -15.34 8.70
CA LEU A 210 -0.27 -16.56 9.07
C LEU A 210 -1.07 -17.86 8.86
N LEU A 211 -2.40 -17.80 8.89
CA LEU A 211 -3.27 -18.96 8.75
C LEU A 211 -3.78 -19.21 7.33
N ASP A 212 -3.79 -18.18 6.48
CA ASP A 212 -4.29 -18.25 5.10
C ASP A 212 -3.58 -17.21 4.23
N HIS A 213 -2.76 -17.68 3.29
CA HIS A 213 -1.96 -16.86 2.38
C HIS A 213 -1.55 -17.58 1.09
N GLU A 214 -1.47 -18.91 1.08
CA GLU A 214 -1.03 -19.70 -0.09
C GLU A 214 -1.80 -19.36 -1.37
N PRO A 215 -3.16 -19.32 -1.39
CA PRO A 215 -3.90 -18.99 -2.61
C PRO A 215 -3.57 -17.57 -3.11
N ALA A 216 -3.44 -16.60 -2.21
CA ALA A 216 -3.08 -15.24 -2.56
C ALA A 216 -1.67 -15.14 -3.17
N LEU A 217 -0.70 -15.91 -2.65
CA LEU A 217 0.68 -15.92 -3.14
C LEU A 217 0.83 -16.47 -4.56
N GLN A 218 -0.01 -17.42 -4.96
CA GLN A 218 0.13 -18.06 -6.28
C GLN A 218 -0.21 -17.13 -7.44
N ARG A 219 -1.16 -16.21 -7.24
CA ARG A 219 -1.76 -15.44 -8.34
C ARG A 219 -1.96 -13.97 -7.98
N LEU A 220 -2.70 -13.71 -6.91
CA LEU A 220 -3.11 -12.35 -6.55
C LEU A 220 -1.92 -11.43 -6.20
N MET A 221 -1.08 -11.83 -5.25
CA MET A 221 -0.01 -10.96 -4.75
C MET A 221 1.04 -10.63 -5.82
N PRO A 222 1.51 -11.60 -6.65
CA PRO A 222 2.37 -11.30 -7.79
C PRO A 222 1.70 -10.39 -8.83
N ALA A 223 0.43 -10.61 -9.14
CA ALA A 223 -0.30 -9.78 -10.10
C ALA A 223 -0.49 -8.34 -9.59
N ALA A 224 -0.76 -8.18 -8.30
CA ALA A 224 -0.88 -6.88 -7.65
C ALA A 224 0.46 -6.12 -7.70
N GLU A 225 1.57 -6.80 -7.39
CA GLU A 225 2.91 -6.23 -7.49
C GLU A 225 3.26 -5.81 -8.93
N ALA A 226 3.07 -6.70 -9.90
CA ALA A 226 3.35 -6.41 -11.31
C ALA A 226 2.55 -5.23 -11.87
N LYS A 227 1.34 -4.97 -11.32
CA LYS A 227 0.47 -3.87 -11.72
C LYS A 227 0.60 -2.62 -10.85
N GLY A 228 1.44 -2.64 -9.82
CA GLY A 228 1.58 -1.54 -8.86
C GLY A 228 0.30 -1.24 -8.07
N VAL A 229 -0.51 -2.27 -7.79
CA VAL A 229 -1.75 -2.18 -7.03
C VAL A 229 -1.47 -2.58 -5.59
N ASP A 230 -1.71 -1.66 -4.66
CA ASP A 230 -1.47 -1.90 -3.24
C ASP A 230 -2.54 -2.79 -2.60
N ILE A 231 -2.14 -3.65 -1.66
CA ILE A 231 -3.05 -4.47 -0.85
C ILE A 231 -3.06 -3.94 0.60
N VAL A 232 -4.24 -3.62 1.11
CA VAL A 232 -4.51 -3.36 2.52
C VAL A 232 -5.02 -4.66 3.14
N ILE A 233 -4.28 -5.21 4.10
CA ILE A 233 -4.65 -6.47 4.74
C ILE A 233 -5.63 -6.20 5.89
N GLY A 234 -6.86 -6.68 5.72
CA GLY A 234 -7.92 -6.65 6.73
C GLY A 234 -7.85 -7.85 7.66
N GLY A 235 -8.01 -7.63 8.97
CA GLY A 235 -8.08 -8.72 9.95
C GLY A 235 -6.85 -9.63 9.99
N PRO A 236 -5.63 -9.08 10.21
CA PRO A 236 -4.38 -9.86 10.23
C PRO A 236 -4.33 -10.96 11.31
N TYR A 237 -5.21 -10.88 12.32
CA TYR A 237 -5.35 -11.90 13.37
C TYR A 237 -6.42 -12.96 13.05
N SER A 238 -6.90 -13.01 11.80
CA SER A 238 -7.84 -14.00 11.26
C SER A 238 -9.09 -14.15 12.14
N SER A 239 -9.85 -13.06 12.31
CA SER A 239 -11.04 -12.98 13.20
C SER A 239 -10.75 -13.15 14.70
N GLY A 240 -9.48 -13.02 15.09
CA GLY A 240 -9.05 -12.96 16.48
C GLY A 240 -8.49 -14.26 17.02
N VAL A 241 -8.55 -15.38 16.28
CA VAL A 241 -7.99 -16.67 16.76
C VAL A 241 -6.49 -16.59 17.08
N LEU A 242 -5.72 -15.77 16.35
CA LEU A 242 -4.31 -15.52 16.64
C LEU A 242 -4.09 -14.54 17.81
N ALA A 243 -5.14 -13.91 18.32
CA ALA A 243 -5.11 -12.91 19.40
C ALA A 243 -5.97 -13.31 20.60
N GLY A 244 -6.14 -14.63 20.83
CA GLY A 244 -6.88 -15.19 21.98
C GLY A 244 -8.40 -15.30 21.81
N GLY A 245 -8.92 -14.96 20.62
CA GLY A 245 -10.31 -15.22 20.25
C GLY A 245 -10.57 -16.67 19.84
N LYS A 246 -11.84 -17.00 19.61
CA LYS A 246 -12.29 -18.34 19.19
C LYS A 246 -12.74 -18.41 17.72
N HIS A 247 -12.75 -17.27 17.03
CA HIS A 247 -13.31 -17.17 15.69
C HIS A 247 -12.23 -17.14 14.60
N PHE A 248 -12.47 -17.87 13.52
CA PHE A 248 -11.72 -17.85 12.27
C PHE A 248 -12.72 -17.63 11.13
N GLU A 249 -12.42 -16.74 10.18
CA GLU A 249 -13.37 -16.35 9.11
C GLU A 249 -14.78 -16.00 9.62
N TYR A 250 -14.85 -15.28 10.74
CA TYR A 250 -16.09 -14.83 11.36
C TYR A 250 -17.02 -15.94 11.90
N ALA A 251 -16.57 -17.20 11.88
CA ALA A 251 -17.24 -18.37 12.45
C ALA A 251 -16.36 -19.01 13.54
N GLU A 252 -16.88 -19.98 14.29
CA GLU A 252 -16.06 -20.73 15.25
C GLU A 252 -14.92 -21.48 14.54
N ALA A 253 -13.71 -21.38 15.10
CA ALA A 253 -12.53 -22.03 14.51
C ALA A 253 -12.65 -23.55 14.60
N THR A 254 -12.36 -24.24 13.50
CA THR A 254 -12.36 -25.71 13.45
C THR A 254 -11.20 -26.29 14.26
N PRO A 255 -11.27 -27.57 14.70
CA PRO A 255 -10.16 -28.22 15.39
C PRO A 255 -8.83 -28.18 14.62
N ALA A 256 -8.88 -28.25 13.30
CA ALA A 256 -7.70 -28.16 12.44
C ALA A 256 -7.03 -26.77 12.52
N ILE A 257 -7.83 -25.70 12.50
CA ILE A 257 -7.32 -24.33 12.65
C ILE A 257 -6.76 -24.13 14.05
N LEU A 258 -7.46 -24.59 15.09
CA LEU A 258 -6.98 -24.51 16.47
C LEU A 258 -5.64 -25.24 16.64
N ALA A 259 -5.49 -26.44 16.07
CA ALA A 259 -4.23 -27.17 16.09
C ALA A 259 -3.09 -26.40 15.39
N ARG A 260 -3.37 -25.74 14.25
CA ARG A 260 -2.40 -24.88 13.56
C ARG A 260 -2.01 -23.66 14.42
N VAL A 261 -2.97 -23.05 15.09
CA VAL A 261 -2.74 -21.92 16.01
C VAL A 261 -1.87 -22.35 17.20
N GLU A 262 -2.12 -23.52 17.79
CA GLU A 262 -1.30 -24.03 18.90
C GLU A 262 0.15 -24.29 18.47
N LYS A 263 0.39 -24.77 17.25
CA LYS A 263 1.76 -24.90 16.71
C LYS A 263 2.47 -23.54 16.59
N ILE A 264 1.77 -22.54 16.07
CA ILE A 264 2.30 -21.16 15.98
C ILE A 264 2.58 -20.63 17.39
N LYS A 265 1.67 -20.82 18.34
CA LYS A 265 1.84 -20.40 19.74
C LYS A 265 3.08 -21.02 20.38
N ALA A 266 3.22 -22.33 20.29
CA ALA A 266 4.38 -23.05 20.83
C ALA A 266 5.71 -22.49 20.28
N LEU A 267 5.75 -22.18 18.98
CA LEU A 267 6.93 -21.57 18.37
C LEU A 267 7.16 -20.14 18.87
N THR A 268 6.11 -19.32 18.94
CA THR A 268 6.21 -17.94 19.45
C THR A 268 6.66 -17.90 20.91
N GLU A 269 6.20 -18.83 21.76
CA GLU A 269 6.62 -18.96 23.15
C GLU A 269 8.10 -19.33 23.27
N ARG A 270 8.55 -20.32 22.49
CA ARG A 270 9.96 -20.76 22.48
C ARG A 270 10.92 -19.64 22.09
N TYR A 271 10.54 -18.81 21.12
CA TYR A 271 11.34 -17.65 20.68
C TYR A 271 11.06 -16.37 21.46
N LYS A 272 10.12 -16.39 22.41
CA LYS A 272 9.66 -15.21 23.16
C LYS A 272 9.17 -14.07 22.25
N VAL A 273 8.52 -14.43 21.15
CA VAL A 273 7.94 -13.50 20.16
C VAL A 273 6.45 -13.30 20.47
N PRO A 274 5.92 -12.08 20.52
CA PRO A 274 4.48 -11.88 20.59
C PRO A 274 3.80 -12.39 19.31
N ILE A 275 2.80 -13.27 19.42
CA ILE A 275 2.08 -13.80 18.25
C ILE A 275 1.46 -12.70 17.37
N LYS A 276 1.01 -11.60 17.99
CA LYS A 276 0.54 -10.41 17.28
C LYS A 276 1.63 -9.79 16.40
N ALA A 277 2.87 -9.76 16.88
CA ALA A 277 4.01 -9.22 16.13
C ALA A 277 4.28 -10.08 14.90
N ALA A 278 4.33 -11.40 15.08
CA ALA A 278 4.48 -12.33 13.97
C ALA A 278 3.36 -12.18 12.94
N ALA A 279 2.10 -12.06 13.38
CA ALA A 279 0.95 -11.90 12.48
C ALA A 279 1.00 -10.58 11.68
N LEU A 280 1.28 -9.46 12.33
CA LEU A 280 1.36 -8.15 11.67
C LEU A 280 2.54 -8.07 10.71
N GLN A 281 3.74 -8.44 11.16
CA GLN A 281 4.95 -8.33 10.34
C GLN A 281 4.94 -9.30 9.16
N PHE A 282 4.39 -10.51 9.32
CA PHE A 282 4.16 -11.43 8.20
C PHE A 282 3.18 -10.84 7.17
N SER A 283 2.03 -10.35 7.63
CA SER A 283 1.00 -9.78 6.74
C SER A 283 1.55 -8.59 5.94
N LEU A 284 2.49 -7.85 6.54
CA LEU A 284 3.18 -6.75 5.90
C LEU A 284 4.37 -7.16 5.06
N ALA A 285 4.82 -8.42 5.03
CA ALA A 285 6.11 -8.79 4.42
C ALA A 285 6.11 -8.81 2.88
N HIS A 286 4.96 -8.96 2.22
CA HIS A 286 4.90 -8.95 0.75
C HIS A 286 5.05 -7.52 0.18
N PRO A 287 5.82 -7.26 -0.89
CA PRO A 287 5.95 -5.92 -1.48
C PRO A 287 4.63 -5.24 -1.86
N ALA A 288 3.65 -5.99 -2.37
CA ALA A 288 2.30 -5.48 -2.61
C ALA A 288 1.51 -5.07 -1.35
N ALA A 289 1.86 -5.56 -0.14
CA ALA A 289 1.15 -5.21 1.09
C ALA A 289 1.55 -3.82 1.59
N ALA A 290 0.65 -2.84 1.45
CA ALA A 290 0.88 -1.43 1.79
C ALA A 290 0.53 -1.12 3.24
N ALA A 291 -0.50 -1.75 3.78
CA ALA A 291 -0.98 -1.53 5.14
C ALA A 291 -1.64 -2.77 5.75
N VAL A 292 -1.71 -2.80 7.08
CA VAL A 292 -2.51 -3.74 7.87
C VAL A 292 -3.48 -2.96 8.76
N ILE A 293 -4.71 -3.42 8.87
CA ILE A 293 -5.76 -2.77 9.66
C ILE A 293 -6.37 -3.76 10.67
N PRO A 294 -5.69 -4.06 11.79
CA PRO A 294 -6.31 -4.81 12.87
C PRO A 294 -7.56 -4.10 13.39
N GLY A 295 -8.56 -4.89 13.76
CA GLY A 295 -9.77 -4.40 14.41
C GLY A 295 -9.63 -4.43 15.92
N ALA A 296 -9.93 -3.33 16.58
CA ALA A 296 -9.94 -3.23 18.04
C ALA A 296 -11.31 -2.77 18.55
N SER A 297 -11.72 -3.34 19.68
CA SER A 297 -12.95 -3.01 20.40
C SER A 297 -12.70 -2.48 21.82
N LYS A 298 -11.42 -2.29 22.17
CA LYS A 298 -10.93 -1.86 23.47
C LYS A 298 -9.68 -0.98 23.29
N PRO A 299 -9.54 0.12 24.06
CA PRO A 299 -8.38 1.01 23.95
C PRO A 299 -7.03 0.33 24.19
N GLU A 300 -6.96 -0.61 25.14
CA GLU A 300 -5.69 -1.23 25.57
C GLU A 300 -5.07 -2.07 24.45
N ARG A 301 -5.91 -2.66 23.59
CA ARG A 301 -5.47 -3.49 22.45
C ARG A 301 -4.72 -2.69 21.39
N ILE A 302 -4.97 -1.39 21.29
CA ILE A 302 -4.27 -0.51 20.34
C ILE A 302 -2.77 -0.47 20.64
N LYS A 303 -2.43 -0.27 21.91
CA LYS A 303 -1.03 -0.17 22.34
C LYS A 303 -0.28 -1.47 22.06
N GLU A 304 -0.94 -2.61 22.25
CA GLU A 304 -0.37 -3.92 21.93
C GLU A 304 -0.06 -4.07 20.44
N ASP A 305 -0.92 -3.58 19.55
CA ASP A 305 -0.74 -3.71 18.10
C ASP A 305 0.41 -2.83 17.58
N HIS A 306 0.56 -1.61 18.12
CA HIS A 306 1.71 -0.74 17.82
C HIS A 306 3.02 -1.35 18.34
N ALA A 307 3.06 -1.78 19.59
CA ALA A 307 4.23 -2.46 20.16
C ALA A 307 4.59 -3.75 19.39
N ALA A 308 3.58 -4.48 18.89
CA ALA A 308 3.77 -5.67 18.08
C ALA A 308 4.42 -5.36 16.73
N LEU A 309 4.10 -4.22 16.10
CA LEU A 309 4.76 -3.83 14.86
C LEU A 309 6.24 -3.48 15.07
N GLU A 310 6.59 -2.88 16.20
CA GLU A 310 7.97 -2.48 16.55
C GLU A 310 8.83 -3.61 17.11
N ALA A 311 8.22 -4.74 17.50
CA ALA A 311 8.93 -5.85 18.12
C ALA A 311 10.02 -6.43 17.19
N VAL A 312 11.22 -6.65 17.72
CA VAL A 312 12.30 -7.33 16.98
C VAL A 312 12.05 -8.83 17.02
N ILE A 313 11.82 -9.44 15.86
CA ILE A 313 11.61 -10.88 15.72
C ILE A 313 12.90 -11.52 15.20
N PRO A 314 13.49 -12.50 15.92
CA PRO A 314 14.70 -13.18 15.49
C PRO A 314 14.56 -13.82 14.11
N ASP A 315 15.59 -13.75 13.27
CA ASP A 315 15.55 -14.36 11.94
C ASP A 315 15.26 -15.86 11.98
N ASP A 316 15.82 -16.56 12.97
CA ASP A 316 15.64 -18.00 13.13
C ASP A 316 14.19 -18.39 13.39
N PHE A 317 13.40 -17.52 14.03
CA PHE A 317 11.96 -17.72 14.16
C PHE A 317 11.29 -17.80 12.78
N TRP A 318 11.63 -16.88 11.87
CA TRP A 318 11.07 -16.85 10.52
C TRP A 318 11.53 -18.05 9.68
N ARG A 319 12.80 -18.42 9.78
CA ARG A 319 13.33 -19.63 9.13
C ARG A 319 12.60 -20.88 9.60
N GLU A 320 12.36 -20.99 10.91
CA GLU A 320 11.67 -22.15 11.47
C GLU A 320 10.17 -22.17 11.14
N MET A 321 9.49 -21.02 11.15
CA MET A 321 8.09 -20.92 10.66
C MET A 321 7.95 -21.52 9.25
N ARG A 322 8.93 -21.28 8.36
CA ARG A 322 8.96 -21.84 7.01
C ARG A 322 9.34 -23.32 6.99
N GLN A 323 10.35 -23.74 7.76
CA GLN A 323 10.76 -25.15 7.86
C GLN A 323 9.64 -26.05 8.38
N GLU A 324 8.91 -25.60 9.39
CA GLU A 324 7.74 -26.27 9.98
C GLU A 324 6.48 -26.16 9.11
N ARG A 325 6.57 -25.52 7.94
CA ARG A 325 5.46 -25.27 7.00
C ARG A 325 4.27 -24.56 7.64
N LEU A 326 4.53 -23.73 8.65
CA LEU A 326 3.53 -22.85 9.24
C LEU A 326 3.25 -21.66 8.32
N VAL A 327 4.25 -21.26 7.54
CA VAL A 327 4.14 -20.36 6.38
C VAL A 327 4.61 -21.04 5.11
N SER A 328 4.06 -20.64 3.96
CA SER A 328 4.45 -21.13 2.65
C SER A 328 5.93 -20.88 2.35
N ALA A 329 6.53 -21.76 1.54
CA ALA A 329 7.88 -21.57 1.02
C ALA A 329 7.99 -20.30 0.15
N ASP A 330 6.91 -19.97 -0.56
CA ASP A 330 6.85 -18.82 -1.47
C ASP A 330 6.47 -17.50 -0.76
N ALA A 331 6.13 -17.56 0.53
CA ALA A 331 5.77 -16.36 1.28
C ALA A 331 7.01 -15.50 1.54
N PRO A 332 7.05 -14.23 1.11
CA PRO A 332 8.06 -13.30 1.58
C PRO A 332 7.96 -13.15 3.09
N LEU A 333 9.08 -13.25 3.78
CA LEU A 333 9.19 -13.03 5.22
C LEU A 333 9.90 -11.70 5.49
N PRO A 334 9.76 -11.13 6.70
CA PRO A 334 10.48 -9.90 7.06
C PRO A 334 11.99 -9.98 6.86
N ILE A 335 12.57 -11.18 7.01
CA ILE A 335 13.99 -11.46 6.74
C ILE A 335 14.37 -11.44 5.25
N ASP A 336 13.40 -11.64 4.36
CA ASP A 336 13.62 -11.58 2.91
C ASP A 336 13.59 -10.12 2.43
N ARG A 337 12.77 -9.27 3.07
CA ARG A 337 12.79 -7.81 2.87
C ARG A 337 14.08 -7.16 3.33
N GLN A 338 14.65 -7.63 4.45
CA GLN A 338 15.95 -7.13 4.86
C GLN A 338 16.99 -7.43 3.78
N LYS A 339 16.93 -8.58 3.09
CA LYS A 339 17.79 -8.80 1.92
C LYS A 339 17.48 -7.89 0.73
N GLU A 340 16.26 -7.47 0.47
CA GLU A 340 15.98 -6.52 -0.64
C GLU A 340 16.31 -5.06 -0.30
N VAL A 341 16.07 -4.63 0.94
CA VAL A 341 16.35 -3.25 1.39
C VAL A 341 17.82 -3.10 1.83
N SER A 342 18.48 -4.18 2.26
CA SER A 342 19.91 -4.25 2.56
C SER A 342 20.78 -4.75 1.40
N ARG A 343 20.22 -5.12 0.24
CA ARG A 343 20.96 -5.34 -1.03
C ARG A 343 20.71 -4.28 -2.09
N ALA A 344 19.95 -3.24 -1.77
CA ALA A 344 19.96 -2.06 -2.62
C ALA A 344 21.33 -1.39 -2.44
N ALA A 345 22.30 -1.83 -3.21
CA ALA A 345 23.56 -1.14 -3.40
C ALA A 345 23.24 0.32 -3.80
N LYS A 346 24.02 1.25 -3.24
CA LYS A 346 23.81 2.68 -3.42
C LYS A 346 25.09 3.29 -3.94
N ALA A 347 24.92 4.25 -4.82
CA ALA A 347 26.00 5.11 -5.25
C ALA A 347 25.51 6.55 -5.21
N SER A 348 26.40 7.47 -4.88
CA SER A 348 26.14 8.90 -4.96
C SER A 348 27.43 9.64 -5.24
N ALA A 349 27.34 10.70 -6.04
CA ALA A 349 28.39 11.68 -6.21
C ALA A 349 27.82 13.08 -6.05
N THR A 350 28.68 14.03 -5.70
CA THR A 350 28.32 15.44 -5.57
C THR A 350 29.45 16.29 -6.11
N MET A 351 29.09 17.41 -6.75
CA MET A 351 30.07 18.35 -7.31
C MET A 351 29.57 19.78 -7.14
N GLU A 352 30.47 20.67 -6.73
CA GLU A 352 30.22 22.10 -6.73
C GLU A 352 30.55 22.69 -8.10
N ILE A 353 29.61 23.44 -8.65
CA ILE A 353 29.75 24.11 -9.95
C ILE A 353 29.74 25.62 -9.71
N PRO A 354 30.75 26.37 -10.18
CA PRO A 354 30.84 27.81 -9.98
C PRO A 354 29.95 28.58 -11.00
N ALA A 355 28.68 28.20 -11.07
CA ALA A 355 27.63 28.81 -11.87
C ALA A 355 26.30 28.83 -11.11
N SER A 356 25.38 29.71 -11.50
CA SER A 356 24.05 29.78 -10.88
C SER A 356 23.28 28.47 -11.07
N PRO A 357 22.45 28.04 -10.10
CA PRO A 357 21.63 26.83 -10.21
C PRO A 357 20.75 26.77 -11.45
N ASP A 358 20.20 27.91 -11.88
CA ASP A 358 19.36 27.98 -13.07
C ASP A 358 20.15 27.71 -14.36
N ARG A 359 21.36 28.26 -14.47
CA ARG A 359 22.26 27.98 -15.60
C ARG A 359 22.69 26.51 -15.65
N VAL A 360 22.99 25.93 -14.50
CA VAL A 360 23.33 24.50 -14.42
C VAL A 360 22.13 23.64 -14.80
N TRP A 361 20.95 23.94 -14.25
CA TRP A 361 19.72 23.21 -14.54
C TRP A 361 19.24 23.40 -15.99
N GLN A 362 19.48 24.55 -16.60
CA GLN A 362 19.20 24.76 -18.01
C GLN A 362 19.98 23.80 -18.92
N LEU A 363 21.22 23.47 -18.53
CA LEU A 363 22.05 22.51 -19.26
C LEU A 363 21.64 21.07 -18.99
N ILE A 364 21.49 20.68 -17.72
CA ILE A 364 21.34 19.26 -17.36
C ILE A 364 19.91 18.81 -17.09
N GLY A 365 18.96 19.75 -16.95
CA GLY A 365 17.61 19.47 -16.46
C GLY A 365 16.74 18.75 -17.48
N GLY A 366 17.00 18.91 -18.77
CA GLY A 366 16.27 18.17 -19.79
C GLY A 366 16.59 16.68 -19.71
N PHE A 367 15.58 15.81 -19.58
CA PHE A 367 15.81 14.36 -19.57
C PHE A 367 16.49 13.86 -20.86
N ASN A 368 16.43 14.58 -21.98
CA ASN A 368 17.16 14.19 -23.20
C ASN A 368 18.52 14.91 -23.38
N SER A 369 18.96 15.71 -22.41
CA SER A 369 20.12 16.61 -22.55
C SER A 369 21.49 15.96 -22.34
N LEU A 370 21.57 14.65 -22.04
CA LEU A 370 22.87 14.03 -21.75
C LEU A 370 23.93 14.27 -22.86
N PRO A 371 23.60 14.21 -24.16
CA PRO A 371 24.59 14.49 -25.21
C PRO A 371 25.17 15.91 -25.18
N ASP A 372 24.49 16.85 -24.51
CA ASP A 372 24.91 18.25 -24.43
C ASP A 372 26.04 18.46 -23.40
N TRP A 373 26.26 17.52 -22.48
CA TRP A 373 27.21 17.69 -21.37
C TRP A 373 27.94 16.42 -20.91
N LEU A 374 27.59 15.24 -21.44
CA LEU A 374 28.29 13.97 -21.19
C LEU A 374 29.00 13.50 -22.47
N PRO A 375 30.33 13.65 -22.57
CA PRO A 375 31.10 13.30 -23.76
C PRO A 375 30.99 11.84 -24.21
N TYR A 376 30.71 10.93 -23.27
CA TYR A 376 30.57 9.50 -23.54
C TYR A 376 29.13 9.07 -23.88
N ILE A 377 28.19 10.00 -24.02
CA ILE A 377 26.83 9.76 -24.52
C ILE A 377 26.64 10.59 -25.80
N PRO A 378 27.18 10.17 -26.95
CA PRO A 378 27.14 10.97 -28.18
C PRO A 378 25.74 11.15 -28.78
N LYS A 379 24.76 10.33 -28.37
CA LYS A 379 23.39 10.37 -28.90
C LYS A 379 22.37 9.89 -27.87
N SER A 380 21.21 10.55 -27.85
CA SER A 380 20.04 10.16 -27.07
C SER A 380 18.76 10.32 -27.90
N GLU A 381 18.04 9.22 -28.12
CA GLU A 381 16.81 9.17 -28.90
C GLU A 381 15.60 8.98 -27.97
N VAL A 382 14.61 9.86 -28.05
CA VAL A 382 13.40 9.78 -27.22
C VAL A 382 12.28 8.98 -27.87
N SER A 383 11.50 8.30 -27.03
CA SER A 383 10.25 7.65 -27.39
C SER A 383 9.21 7.87 -26.27
N GLU A 384 8.00 7.31 -26.43
CA GLU A 384 6.91 7.42 -25.45
C GLU A 384 6.63 8.86 -24.97
N GLY A 385 6.58 9.81 -25.92
CA GLY A 385 6.33 11.22 -25.60
C GLY A 385 7.42 11.87 -24.74
N GLY A 386 8.67 11.39 -24.85
CA GLY A 386 9.81 11.92 -24.11
C GLY A 386 10.06 11.25 -22.76
N ARG A 387 9.24 10.27 -22.36
CA ARG A 387 9.40 9.55 -21.09
C ARG A 387 10.41 8.42 -21.16
N VAL A 388 10.77 7.95 -22.34
CA VAL A 388 11.80 6.93 -22.53
C VAL A 388 12.88 7.48 -23.44
N ARG A 389 14.15 7.18 -23.12
CA ARG A 389 15.30 7.51 -23.97
C ARG A 389 16.16 6.28 -24.22
N ARG A 390 16.73 6.18 -25.42
CA ARG A 390 17.75 5.21 -25.80
C ARG A 390 19.07 5.95 -26.02
N LEU A 391 20.05 5.68 -25.17
CA LEU A 391 21.38 6.25 -25.25
C LEU A 391 22.29 5.38 -26.11
N ALA A 392 23.08 6.01 -26.97
CA ALA A 392 24.22 5.36 -27.60
C ALA A 392 25.43 5.47 -26.67
N ASN A 393 26.16 4.37 -26.47
CA ASN A 393 27.48 4.39 -25.87
C ASN A 393 28.55 4.05 -26.95
N PRO A 394 29.83 4.40 -26.72
CA PRO A 394 30.92 4.11 -27.67
C PRO A 394 31.13 2.61 -27.93
N ASP A 395 30.73 1.75 -26.99
CA ASP A 395 30.89 0.30 -27.06
C ASP A 395 29.79 -0.39 -27.88
N GLY A 396 28.77 0.35 -28.35
CA GLY A 396 27.66 -0.15 -29.16
C GLY A 396 26.52 -0.80 -28.37
N GLU A 397 26.62 -0.84 -27.05
CA GLU A 397 25.58 -1.37 -26.16
C GLU A 397 24.50 -0.31 -25.85
N ALA A 398 23.23 -0.71 -25.88
CA ALA A 398 22.13 0.22 -25.69
C ALA A 398 21.79 0.37 -24.20
N ILE A 399 21.69 1.62 -23.74
CA ILE A 399 21.10 1.96 -22.44
C ILE A 399 19.73 2.57 -22.70
N VAL A 400 18.67 1.94 -22.18
CA VAL A 400 17.29 2.42 -22.27
C VAL A 400 16.81 2.82 -20.88
N GLU A 401 16.34 4.05 -20.75
CA GLU A 401 15.93 4.62 -19.47
C GLU A 401 14.54 5.24 -19.55
N ARG A 402 13.83 5.25 -18.42
CA ARG A 402 12.51 5.86 -18.27
C ARG A 402 12.55 6.98 -17.22
N LEU A 403 12.00 8.14 -17.58
CA LEU A 403 11.74 9.23 -16.66
C LEU A 403 10.59 8.87 -15.73
N GLU A 404 10.85 8.89 -14.42
CA GLU A 404 9.90 8.55 -13.35
C GLU A 404 9.30 9.78 -12.70
N ALA A 405 10.13 10.82 -12.51
CA ALA A 405 9.71 12.09 -11.91
C ALA A 405 10.52 13.24 -12.50
N PHE A 406 9.87 14.40 -12.66
CA PHE A 406 10.51 15.63 -13.10
C PHE A 406 9.91 16.80 -12.31
N ASP A 407 10.77 17.57 -11.67
CA ASP A 407 10.41 18.75 -10.91
C ASP A 407 11.35 19.90 -11.29
N ASN A 408 10.85 20.78 -12.16
CA ASN A 408 11.60 21.94 -12.62
C ASN A 408 11.84 22.96 -11.50
N ALA A 409 10.89 23.11 -10.57
CA ALA A 409 11.02 24.07 -9.47
C ALA A 409 12.07 23.60 -8.45
N ALA A 410 12.09 22.31 -8.15
CA ALA A 410 13.10 21.69 -7.30
C ALA A 410 14.42 21.38 -8.03
N ARG A 411 14.51 21.66 -9.33
CA ARG A 411 15.65 21.36 -10.23
C ARG A 411 16.13 19.91 -10.07
N SER A 412 15.18 18.97 -10.20
CA SER A 412 15.49 17.54 -10.08
C SER A 412 14.67 16.67 -11.01
N TYR A 413 15.24 15.55 -11.42
CA TYR A 413 14.51 14.47 -12.07
C TYR A 413 14.99 13.11 -11.59
N SER A 414 14.11 12.11 -11.66
CA SER A 414 14.41 10.72 -11.32
C SER A 414 14.08 9.81 -12.49
N TYR A 415 14.85 8.73 -12.65
CA TYR A 415 14.72 7.81 -13.76
C TYR A 415 15.11 6.38 -13.38
N SER A 416 14.58 5.42 -14.14
CA SER A 416 14.92 4.00 -14.05
C SER A 416 15.67 3.53 -15.31
N ILE A 417 16.50 2.50 -15.18
CA ILE A 417 17.09 1.81 -16.33
C ILE A 417 16.19 0.61 -16.65
N LEU A 418 15.68 0.58 -17.89
CA LEU A 418 14.87 -0.53 -18.42
C LEU A 418 15.75 -1.61 -19.04
N GLN A 419 16.86 -1.20 -19.67
CA GLN A 419 17.81 -2.10 -20.33
C GLN A 419 19.20 -1.46 -20.29
N ALA A 420 20.22 -2.20 -19.84
CA ALA A 420 21.62 -1.79 -19.90
C ALA A 420 22.53 -3.01 -19.72
N PRO A 421 23.80 -2.93 -20.12
CA PRO A 421 24.82 -3.97 -19.90
C PRO A 421 25.34 -4.03 -18.45
N PHE A 422 24.73 -3.29 -17.50
CA PHE A 422 25.19 -3.25 -16.11
C PHE A 422 24.73 -4.49 -15.33
N PRO A 423 25.54 -4.99 -14.37
CA PRO A 423 25.20 -6.15 -13.54
C PRO A 423 24.24 -5.76 -12.41
N VAL A 424 23.14 -5.07 -12.72
CA VAL A 424 22.14 -4.63 -11.73
C VAL A 424 20.70 -4.71 -12.25
N THR A 425 19.74 -4.87 -11.34
CA THR A 425 18.30 -4.76 -11.59
C THR A 425 17.66 -3.72 -10.65
N GLY A 426 16.42 -3.31 -10.92
CA GLY A 426 15.68 -2.38 -10.05
C GLY A 426 16.35 -1.01 -9.91
N TYR A 427 17.13 -0.58 -10.90
CA TYR A 427 17.87 0.67 -10.87
C TYR A 427 16.93 1.87 -10.84
N PHE A 428 17.19 2.79 -9.90
CA PHE A 428 16.50 4.07 -9.78
C PHE A 428 17.49 5.14 -9.36
N SER A 429 17.57 6.23 -10.11
CA SER A 429 18.50 7.33 -9.85
C SER A 429 17.83 8.68 -9.88
N THR A 430 18.43 9.66 -9.22
CA THR A 430 17.98 11.06 -9.13
C THR A 430 19.15 11.98 -9.35
N LEU A 431 18.96 12.96 -10.24
CA LEU A 431 19.87 14.08 -10.46
C LEU A 431 19.20 15.36 -9.93
N ARG A 432 19.92 16.17 -9.15
CA ARG A 432 19.39 17.36 -8.49
C ARG A 432 20.41 18.49 -8.47
N VAL A 433 19.93 19.73 -8.63
CA VAL A 433 20.75 20.95 -8.50
C VAL A 433 20.25 21.78 -7.31
N LYS A 434 21.13 22.01 -6.33
CA LYS A 434 20.87 22.86 -5.16
C LYS A 434 21.60 24.19 -5.27
N ALA A 435 21.00 25.25 -4.74
CA ALA A 435 21.64 26.55 -4.64
C ALA A 435 22.71 26.57 -3.55
N MET A 436 23.87 27.15 -3.88
CA MET A 436 24.98 27.41 -2.97
C MET A 436 25.34 28.90 -3.02
N ASN A 437 26.01 29.41 -1.98
CA ASN A 437 26.59 30.76 -1.94
C ASN A 437 25.61 31.88 -2.37
N GLY A 438 24.37 31.83 -1.88
CA GLY A 438 23.33 32.82 -2.20
C GLY A 438 22.90 32.82 -3.67
N GLY A 439 23.00 31.67 -4.36
CA GLY A 439 22.58 31.51 -5.76
C GLY A 439 23.69 31.76 -6.79
N LYS A 440 24.91 32.08 -6.34
CA LYS A 440 26.08 32.28 -7.22
C LYS A 440 26.84 31.00 -7.54
N GLY A 441 26.55 29.91 -6.83
CA GLY A 441 27.07 28.57 -7.11
C GLY A 441 25.97 27.53 -7.03
N ALA A 442 26.28 26.33 -7.52
CA ALA A 442 25.36 25.19 -7.46
C ALA A 442 26.06 23.96 -6.89
N CYS A 443 25.32 23.13 -6.16
CA CYS A 443 25.73 21.80 -5.76
C CYS A 443 24.89 20.81 -6.57
N VAL A 444 25.53 19.99 -7.39
CA VAL A 444 24.87 18.96 -8.20
C VAL A 444 25.03 17.62 -7.49
N GLU A 445 23.91 16.99 -7.18
CA GLU A 445 23.85 15.68 -6.53
C GLU A 445 23.30 14.65 -7.51
N TRP A 446 24.02 13.54 -7.67
CA TRP A 446 23.57 12.40 -8.45
C TRP A 446 23.62 11.15 -7.57
N SER A 447 22.48 10.53 -7.33
CA SER A 447 22.39 9.37 -6.44
C SER A 447 21.45 8.32 -6.98
N GLY A 448 21.80 7.05 -6.84
CA GLY A 448 20.96 5.94 -7.24
C GLY A 448 21.01 4.75 -6.30
N ARG A 449 20.00 3.90 -6.46
CA ARG A 449 19.82 2.62 -5.77
C ARG A 449 19.57 1.52 -6.80
N PHE A 450 20.09 0.33 -6.56
CA PHE A 450 20.00 -0.79 -7.49
C PHE A 450 20.35 -2.10 -6.79
N THR A 451 19.90 -3.22 -7.36
CA THR A 451 20.17 -4.57 -6.85
C THR A 451 21.23 -5.25 -7.71
N PRO A 452 22.42 -5.58 -7.17
CA PRO A 452 23.47 -6.28 -7.91
C PRO A 452 23.01 -7.66 -8.42
N HIS A 453 23.45 -8.03 -9.62
CA HIS A 453 23.23 -9.33 -10.24
C HIS A 453 24.56 -9.92 -10.72
N GLY A 454 25.02 -10.98 -10.06
CA GLY A 454 26.29 -11.64 -10.40
C GLY A 454 27.56 -10.93 -9.92
N VAL A 455 27.43 -9.84 -9.16
CA VAL A 455 28.54 -9.08 -8.52
C VAL A 455 28.18 -8.71 -7.08
N SER A 456 29.15 -8.30 -6.28
CA SER A 456 28.92 -7.80 -4.92
C SER A 456 28.33 -6.38 -4.90
N ASP A 457 27.66 -6.02 -3.79
CA ASP A 457 27.16 -4.68 -3.54
C ASP A 457 28.26 -3.61 -3.66
N GLN A 458 29.47 -3.92 -3.20
CA GLN A 458 30.58 -2.98 -3.22
C GLN A 458 31.11 -2.77 -4.64
N GLU A 459 31.18 -3.82 -5.46
CA GLU A 459 31.56 -3.71 -6.88
C GLU A 459 30.53 -2.90 -7.66
N ALA A 460 29.23 -3.20 -7.50
CA ALA A 460 28.16 -2.45 -8.15
C ALA A 460 28.12 -0.98 -7.68
N SER A 461 28.29 -0.72 -6.39
CA SER A 461 28.32 0.64 -5.84
C SER A 461 29.50 1.45 -6.39
N ARG A 462 30.70 0.85 -6.45
CA ARG A 462 31.88 1.51 -7.03
C ARG A 462 31.70 1.82 -8.51
N LEU A 463 31.11 0.90 -9.28
CA LEU A 463 30.83 1.10 -10.71
C LEU A 463 29.95 2.34 -10.94
N PHE A 464 28.79 2.41 -10.28
CA PHE A 464 27.88 3.55 -10.47
C PHE A 464 28.39 4.83 -9.83
N GLN A 465 29.13 4.75 -8.72
CA GLN A 465 29.77 5.92 -8.13
C GLN A 465 30.78 6.53 -9.11
N GLY A 466 31.60 5.70 -9.78
CA GLY A 466 32.52 6.16 -10.83
C GLY A 466 31.79 6.84 -11.99
N ILE A 467 30.71 6.23 -12.50
CA ILE A 467 29.88 6.83 -13.57
C ILE A 467 29.35 8.21 -13.16
N TYR A 468 28.85 8.35 -11.92
CA TYR A 468 28.35 9.64 -11.43
C TYR A 468 29.47 10.66 -11.25
N GLU A 469 30.60 10.26 -10.65
CA GLU A 469 31.75 11.13 -10.45
C GLU A 469 32.32 11.64 -11.79
N ASP A 470 32.46 10.76 -12.79
CA ASP A 470 32.98 11.14 -14.10
C ASP A 470 32.01 12.04 -14.85
N GLY A 471 30.70 11.80 -14.73
CA GLY A 471 29.70 12.69 -15.31
C GLY A 471 29.69 14.07 -14.67
N LEU A 472 29.80 14.14 -13.34
CA LEU A 472 29.87 15.42 -12.64
C LEU A 472 31.20 16.15 -12.88
N LYS A 473 32.31 15.44 -13.12
CA LYS A 473 33.59 16.05 -13.57
C LYS A 473 33.46 16.64 -14.98
N ALA A 474 32.82 15.93 -15.90
CA ALA A 474 32.55 16.44 -17.25
C ALA A 474 31.71 17.73 -17.19
N LEU A 475 30.65 17.71 -16.37
CA LEU A 475 29.83 18.90 -16.12
C LEU A 475 30.65 20.07 -15.56
N ALA A 476 31.52 19.82 -14.58
CA ALA A 476 32.39 20.86 -14.02
C ALA A 476 33.35 21.44 -15.08
N ALA A 477 33.89 20.61 -15.97
CA ALA A 477 34.76 21.03 -17.06
C ALA A 477 34.03 21.95 -18.06
N GLU A 478 32.78 21.64 -18.41
CA GLU A 478 31.94 22.49 -19.27
C GLU A 478 31.76 23.91 -18.72
N PHE A 479 31.65 24.05 -17.40
CA PHE A 479 31.55 25.37 -16.76
C PHE A 479 32.90 26.05 -16.50
N ALA A 480 34.01 25.30 -16.56
CA ALA A 480 35.36 25.84 -16.46
C ALA A 480 35.86 26.42 -17.79
N THR A 481 35.48 25.82 -18.93
CA THR A 481 35.86 26.26 -20.28
C THR A 481 35.04 27.44 -20.79
N GLN A 482 33.87 27.71 -20.21
CA GLN A 482 32.99 28.84 -20.55
C GLN A 482 33.31 30.14 -19.77
N ARG A 483 34.49 30.26 -19.16
CA ARG A 483 34.96 31.46 -18.45
C ARG A 483 35.71 32.43 -19.32
#